data_AF-A0A660ZGT0-F1
#
_entry.id   AF-A0A660ZGT0-F1
#
_cell.length_a   1.000
_cell.length_b   1.000
_cell.length_c   1.000
_cell.angle_alpha   90.00
_cell.angle_beta   90.00
_cell.angle_gamma   90.00
#
_symmetry.space_group_name_H-M   'P 1'
#
loop_
_entity.id
_entity.type
_entity.pdbx_description
1 polymer ?
#
loop_
_entity_poly.entity_id
_entity_poly.type
_entity_poly.pdbx_seq_one_letter_code
_entity_poly.pdbx_strand_id
1 'polypeptide(L)'
;MKMKKARKKLLLHICCAPDATYGIEKFSKDYDITLYFYNPNIHPEIEYKLRALELKRLARTLKVPLIEGPYEPERWFEAVKGLEDEPEGGKRCEVCFRMRLEDTASLAKEQGFDAISTVLTISPKKDAEKINRIGKEIAEKYGVKWVAEDLKKGGGFQRSLELSAKYGIYRQDYCGCIFSKKEVEAKRREREEEILSLAREDRMPLKGRPPGSKEELFFLKEARMALEDLGYAPAEHSFTFLGWDPLKVEVEIDNDAHRAYPLPYSTSLRGVLKSRVQEKGRYILPPGIPFVRFKTTKGNLEIFVREDGPAIPFKASSPNFPAPKIALGLEALEPLRKGARIKAQLVAEIKPMNSEVLLAPLGDSPDILLTAALDSPYFTVAESEAASAAVLLQIAGRLRRRKLRHRVLLAVLGAESLGLGSAYLESLLEELNLREGIKYRIDVRNVGRGAKLHIKAPEDYIELTSKIDPAALVIADATSGVTPAFEIRLWPDELYRTDLDIDETLDSPKMAKVVRFIISLAENLP
;
A
#
# COMPACT_ATOMS: atom_id res chain seq x y z
N MET A 1 42.22 -2.73 -35.94
CA MET A 1 41.08 -2.85 -35.00
C MET A 1 41.17 -4.18 -34.28
N LYS A 2 41.42 -4.20 -32.96
CA LYS A 2 41.27 -5.44 -32.17
C LYS A 2 39.77 -5.74 -32.09
N MET A 3 39.33 -6.88 -32.61
CA MET A 3 37.96 -7.37 -32.42
C MET A 3 37.66 -7.40 -30.92
N LYS A 4 36.65 -6.64 -30.46
CA LYS A 4 36.16 -6.75 -29.07
C LYS A 4 35.65 -8.17 -28.89
N LYS A 5 36.31 -8.95 -28.04
CA LYS A 5 35.87 -10.30 -27.65
C LYS A 5 34.42 -10.19 -27.15
N ALA A 6 33.51 -11.01 -27.68
CA ALA A 6 32.12 -11.03 -27.22
C ALA A 6 32.10 -11.28 -25.71
N ARG A 7 31.37 -10.43 -24.97
CA ARG A 7 31.20 -10.60 -23.53
C ARG A 7 30.38 -11.86 -23.27
N LYS A 8 30.76 -12.63 -22.26
CA LYS A 8 30.03 -13.83 -21.85
C LYS A 8 28.67 -13.44 -21.27
N LYS A 9 27.64 -14.22 -21.60
CA LYS A 9 26.28 -14.06 -21.06
C LYS A 9 26.20 -14.64 -19.66
N LEU A 10 25.77 -13.84 -18.69
CA LEU A 10 25.60 -14.22 -17.30
C LEU A 10 24.13 -14.10 -16.91
N LEU A 11 23.52 -15.20 -16.46
CA LEU A 11 22.22 -15.14 -15.79
C LEU A 11 22.44 -14.89 -14.30
N LEU A 12 22.04 -13.72 -13.82
CA LEU A 12 22.23 -13.29 -12.44
C LEU A 12 20.95 -13.51 -11.64
N HIS A 13 20.95 -14.45 -10.71
CA HIS A 13 19.83 -14.66 -9.79
C HIS A 13 19.66 -13.46 -8.85
N ILE A 14 18.44 -12.95 -8.77
CA ILE A 14 18.02 -11.81 -7.96
C ILE A 14 16.97 -12.22 -6.93
N CYS A 15 17.18 -11.84 -5.66
CA CYS A 15 16.17 -12.02 -4.60
C CYS A 15 15.35 -10.77 -4.27
N CYS A 16 15.84 -9.56 -4.57
CA CYS A 16 15.15 -8.28 -4.40
C CYS A 16 15.90 -7.13 -5.09
N ALA A 17 15.24 -6.00 -5.32
CA ALA A 17 15.82 -4.82 -5.97
C ALA A 17 17.01 -4.21 -5.20
N PRO A 18 17.00 -4.07 -3.85
CA PRO A 18 18.15 -3.55 -3.12
C PRO A 18 19.44 -4.33 -3.38
N ASP A 19 19.36 -5.66 -3.36
CA ASP A 19 20.51 -6.55 -3.57
C ASP A 19 20.96 -6.54 -5.05
N ALA A 20 20.02 -6.31 -5.98
CA ALA A 20 20.30 -6.19 -7.41
C ALA A 20 21.13 -4.95 -7.76
N THR A 21 20.99 -3.83 -7.03
CA THR A 21 21.68 -2.57 -7.35
C THR A 21 23.19 -2.74 -7.54
N TYR A 22 23.89 -3.12 -6.46
CA TYR A 22 25.33 -3.32 -6.50
C TYR A 22 25.72 -4.57 -7.30
N GLY A 23 24.88 -5.61 -7.30
CA GLY A 23 25.09 -6.78 -8.16
C GLY A 23 25.20 -6.42 -9.64
N ILE A 24 24.25 -5.62 -10.15
CA ILE A 24 24.28 -5.09 -11.52
C ILE A 24 25.54 -4.26 -11.76
N GLU A 25 25.86 -3.32 -10.86
CA GLU A 25 27.06 -2.46 -10.98
C GLU A 25 28.36 -3.30 -11.02
N LYS A 26 28.43 -4.39 -10.25
CA LYS A 26 29.60 -5.27 -10.18
C LYS A 26 29.73 -6.17 -11.41
N PHE A 27 28.70 -6.94 -11.75
CA PHE A 27 28.79 -7.97 -12.79
C PHE A 27 28.76 -7.41 -14.22
N SER A 28 28.11 -6.26 -14.46
CA SER A 28 28.09 -5.61 -15.79
C SER A 28 29.46 -5.10 -16.26
N LYS A 29 30.46 -5.06 -15.38
CA LYS A 29 31.86 -4.73 -15.72
C LYS A 29 32.53 -5.81 -16.55
N ASP A 30 32.13 -7.06 -16.41
CA ASP A 30 32.80 -8.21 -17.04
C ASP A 30 31.87 -9.05 -17.93
N TYR A 31 30.56 -8.97 -17.71
CA TYR A 31 29.56 -9.84 -18.36
C TYR A 31 28.46 -9.04 -19.06
N ASP A 32 27.82 -9.68 -20.04
CA ASP A 32 26.51 -9.28 -20.55
C ASP A 32 25.44 -9.95 -19.67
N ILE A 33 24.79 -9.17 -18.82
CA ILE A 33 23.97 -9.72 -17.73
C ILE A 33 22.48 -9.73 -18.10
N THR A 34 21.80 -10.81 -17.73
CA THR A 34 20.34 -10.88 -17.67
C THR A 34 19.96 -11.20 -16.23
N LEU A 35 18.98 -10.48 -15.69
CA LEU A 35 18.49 -10.70 -14.33
C LEU A 35 17.47 -11.82 -14.33
N TYR A 36 17.53 -12.68 -13.33
CA TYR A 36 16.50 -13.69 -13.09
C TYR A 36 15.89 -13.51 -11.70
N PHE A 37 14.64 -13.10 -11.62
CA PHE A 37 13.92 -12.98 -10.36
C PHE A 37 13.18 -14.28 -10.05
N TYR A 38 13.74 -15.07 -9.15
CA TYR A 38 13.11 -16.31 -8.70
C TYR A 38 13.29 -16.49 -7.19
N ASN A 39 12.20 -16.29 -6.46
CA ASN A 39 12.21 -16.24 -5.01
C ASN A 39 10.85 -16.70 -4.44
N PRO A 40 10.50 -17.99 -4.63
CA PRO A 40 9.17 -18.54 -4.32
C PRO A 40 8.84 -18.52 -2.81
N ASN A 41 9.84 -18.40 -1.96
CA ASN A 41 9.62 -18.31 -0.51
C ASN A 41 9.13 -16.94 -0.06
N ILE A 42 9.07 -15.90 -0.90
CA ILE A 42 8.61 -14.59 -0.44
C ILE A 42 7.15 -14.69 -0.01
N HIS A 43 6.86 -14.30 1.23
CA HIS A 43 5.55 -14.35 1.86
C HIS A 43 5.35 -13.20 2.81
N PRO A 44 4.16 -12.60 2.88
CA PRO A 44 2.97 -12.92 2.07
C PRO A 44 3.13 -12.54 0.60
N GLU A 45 2.21 -12.98 -0.27
CA GLU A 45 2.25 -12.74 -1.73
C GLU A 45 2.43 -11.27 -2.09
N ILE A 46 1.83 -10.34 -1.33
CA ILE A 46 2.00 -8.90 -1.55
C ILE A 46 3.46 -8.44 -1.46
N GLU A 47 4.27 -9.08 -0.60
CA GLU A 47 5.71 -8.81 -0.54
C GLU A 47 6.41 -9.28 -1.83
N TYR A 48 6.00 -10.41 -2.39
CA TYR A 48 6.56 -10.93 -3.64
C TYR A 48 6.28 -9.94 -4.77
N LYS A 49 5.03 -9.52 -4.91
CA LYS A 49 4.59 -8.54 -5.91
C LYS A 49 5.36 -7.23 -5.76
N LEU A 50 5.49 -6.70 -4.54
CA LEU A 50 6.24 -5.47 -4.27
C LEU A 50 7.72 -5.58 -4.65
N ARG A 51 8.40 -6.67 -4.27
CA ARG A 51 9.81 -6.89 -4.62
C ARG A 51 10.01 -7.10 -6.13
N ALA A 52 9.08 -7.77 -6.79
CA ALA A 52 9.10 -7.99 -8.24
C ALA A 52 8.92 -6.66 -9.00
N LEU A 53 7.95 -5.86 -8.58
CA LEU A 53 7.64 -4.55 -9.15
C LEU A 53 8.85 -3.61 -9.07
N GLU A 54 9.47 -3.51 -7.90
CA GLU A 54 10.65 -2.68 -7.67
C GLU A 54 11.86 -3.15 -8.49
N LEU A 55 12.03 -4.46 -8.66
CA LEU A 55 13.08 -5.00 -9.50
C LEU A 55 12.83 -4.73 -10.98
N LYS A 56 11.58 -4.85 -11.46
CA LYS A 56 11.19 -4.48 -12.83
C LYS A 56 11.52 -3.02 -13.10
N ARG A 57 11.18 -2.11 -12.18
CA ARG A 57 11.50 -0.68 -12.28
C ARG A 57 13.00 -0.43 -12.34
N LEU A 58 13.79 -1.06 -11.46
CA LEU A 58 15.24 -0.97 -11.48
C LEU A 58 15.84 -1.48 -12.80
N ALA A 59 15.39 -2.65 -13.27
CA ALA A 59 15.85 -3.25 -14.52
C ALA A 59 15.56 -2.34 -15.73
N ARG A 60 14.37 -1.74 -15.80
CA ARG A 60 14.02 -0.73 -16.81
C ARG A 60 14.93 0.50 -16.73
N THR A 61 15.11 1.04 -15.53
CA THR A 61 15.92 2.25 -15.26
C THR A 61 17.37 2.04 -15.71
N LEU A 62 17.95 0.88 -15.40
CA LEU A 62 19.32 0.52 -15.74
C LEU A 62 19.45 -0.12 -17.14
N LYS A 63 18.34 -0.30 -17.86
CA LYS A 63 18.27 -0.93 -19.19
C LYS A 63 18.90 -2.33 -19.21
N VAL A 64 18.59 -3.14 -18.20
CA VAL A 64 19.07 -4.53 -18.08
C VAL A 64 17.90 -5.50 -18.32
N PRO A 65 18.07 -6.55 -19.15
CA PRO A 65 17.04 -7.57 -19.34
C PRO A 65 16.67 -8.26 -18.02
N LEU A 66 15.38 -8.51 -17.82
CA LEU A 66 14.84 -9.20 -16.64
C LEU A 66 13.91 -10.33 -17.08
N ILE A 67 14.15 -11.50 -16.52
CA ILE A 67 13.26 -12.66 -16.59
C ILE A 67 12.67 -12.85 -15.19
N GLU A 68 11.35 -12.93 -15.11
CA GLU A 68 10.62 -13.25 -13.88
C GLU A 68 10.25 -14.73 -13.90
N GLY A 69 10.71 -15.47 -12.90
CA GLY A 69 10.36 -16.87 -12.70
C GLY A 69 8.99 -17.03 -12.03
N PRO A 70 8.40 -18.23 -12.07
CA PRO A 70 7.08 -18.47 -11.50
C PRO A 70 7.09 -18.27 -9.97
N TYR A 71 5.98 -17.76 -9.43
CA TYR A 71 5.75 -17.70 -7.99
C TYR A 71 5.11 -19.02 -7.52
N GLU A 72 5.94 -19.94 -7.00
CA GLU A 72 5.53 -21.29 -6.59
C GLU A 72 5.70 -21.50 -5.06
N PRO A 73 4.95 -20.79 -4.21
CA PRO A 73 5.12 -20.88 -2.76
C PRO A 73 4.89 -22.29 -2.19
N GLU A 74 3.96 -23.05 -2.76
CA GLU A 74 3.63 -24.42 -2.33
C GLU A 74 4.82 -25.36 -2.54
N ARG A 75 5.51 -25.24 -3.68
CA ARG A 75 6.73 -26.01 -3.99
C ARG A 75 7.82 -25.71 -2.97
N TRP A 76 7.95 -24.45 -2.56
CA TRP A 76 8.90 -24.07 -1.52
C TRP A 76 8.52 -24.63 -0.15
N PHE A 77 7.24 -24.55 0.25
CA PHE A 77 6.76 -25.11 1.52
C PHE A 77 7.01 -26.62 1.62
N GLU A 78 6.72 -27.38 0.56
CA GLU A 78 6.97 -28.82 0.58
C GLU A 78 8.48 -29.13 0.70
N ALA A 79 9.35 -28.34 0.05
CA ALA A 79 10.80 -28.54 0.14
C ALA A 79 11.37 -28.26 1.54
N VAL A 80 10.79 -27.33 2.30
CA VAL A 80 11.26 -26.96 3.65
C VAL A 80 10.48 -27.62 4.78
N LYS A 81 9.59 -28.55 4.46
CA LYS A 81 8.78 -29.30 5.41
C LYS A 81 9.67 -30.07 6.39
N GLY A 82 9.37 -29.96 7.68
CA GLY A 82 10.20 -30.50 8.77
C GLY A 82 11.41 -29.63 9.14
N LEU A 83 11.60 -28.47 8.50
CA LEU A 83 12.64 -27.47 8.80
C LEU A 83 12.05 -26.12 9.23
N GLU A 84 10.79 -26.10 9.65
CA GLU A 84 10.04 -24.88 10.01
C GLU A 84 10.69 -24.15 11.18
N ASP A 85 11.21 -24.89 12.15
CA ASP A 85 11.80 -24.37 13.40
C ASP A 85 13.30 -24.04 13.28
N GLU A 86 13.93 -24.32 12.14
CA GLU A 86 15.33 -23.95 11.92
C GLU A 86 15.48 -22.42 11.89
N PRO A 87 16.51 -21.83 12.53
CA PRO A 87 16.71 -20.38 12.53
C PRO A 87 17.08 -19.85 11.13
N GLU A 88 16.90 -18.54 10.89
CA GLU A 88 17.47 -17.88 9.71
C GLU A 88 18.99 -18.11 9.63
N GLY A 89 19.48 -18.60 8.49
CA GLY A 89 20.86 -19.04 8.27
C GLY A 89 21.11 -20.54 8.53
N GLY A 90 20.14 -21.24 9.13
CA GLY A 90 20.15 -22.69 9.39
C GLY A 90 19.88 -23.57 8.16
N LYS A 91 19.51 -24.84 8.38
CA LYS A 91 19.36 -25.84 7.30
C LYS A 91 18.26 -25.48 6.31
N ARG A 92 17.18 -24.86 6.77
CA ARG A 92 16.10 -24.34 5.92
C ARG A 92 16.62 -23.40 4.83
N CYS A 93 17.54 -22.49 5.18
CA CYS A 93 18.12 -21.56 4.23
C CYS A 93 18.96 -22.27 3.17
N GLU A 94 19.63 -23.36 3.51
CA GLU A 94 20.39 -24.17 2.55
C GLU A 94 19.48 -24.79 1.48
N VAL A 95 18.36 -25.42 1.89
CA VAL A 95 17.35 -25.94 0.96
C VAL A 95 16.81 -24.83 0.07
N CYS A 96 16.50 -23.68 0.67
CA CYS A 96 16.01 -22.52 -0.04
C CYS A 96 17.01 -21.99 -1.08
N PHE A 97 18.30 -21.92 -0.76
CA PHE A 97 19.33 -21.48 -1.72
C PHE A 97 19.50 -22.49 -2.85
N ARG A 98 19.52 -23.79 -2.54
CA ARG A 98 19.61 -24.86 -3.55
C ARG A 98 18.47 -24.76 -4.55
N MET A 99 17.23 -24.71 -4.08
CA MET A 99 16.05 -24.58 -4.95
C MET A 99 16.16 -23.39 -5.91
N ARG A 100 16.52 -22.21 -5.42
CA ARG A 100 16.61 -21.01 -6.25
C ARG A 100 17.74 -21.08 -7.29
N LEU A 101 18.89 -21.61 -6.88
CA LEU A 101 20.06 -21.73 -7.76
C LEU A 101 19.91 -22.88 -8.76
N GLU A 102 19.24 -23.97 -8.41
CA GLU A 102 18.93 -25.07 -9.34
C GLU A 102 18.01 -24.59 -10.46
N ASP A 103 16.98 -23.83 -10.11
CA ASP A 103 16.06 -23.26 -11.09
C ASP A 103 16.77 -22.26 -12.01
N THR A 104 17.63 -21.40 -11.44
CA THR A 104 18.49 -20.48 -12.20
C THR A 104 19.43 -21.24 -13.16
N ALA A 105 20.04 -22.34 -12.71
CA ALA A 105 20.95 -23.13 -13.53
C ALA A 105 20.22 -23.88 -14.65
N SER A 106 19.03 -24.38 -14.36
CA SER A 106 18.14 -25.01 -15.35
C SER A 106 17.80 -24.03 -16.47
N LEU A 107 17.31 -22.84 -16.10
CA LEU A 107 16.97 -21.78 -17.06
C LEU A 107 18.19 -21.31 -17.86
N ALA A 108 19.34 -21.14 -17.20
CA ALA A 108 20.59 -20.76 -17.85
C ALA A 108 21.01 -21.76 -18.93
N LYS A 109 20.88 -23.06 -18.64
CA LYS A 109 21.17 -24.13 -19.60
C LYS A 109 20.19 -24.10 -20.78
N GLU A 110 18.90 -23.99 -20.50
CA GLU A 110 17.83 -23.96 -21.51
C GLU A 110 17.99 -22.78 -22.47
N GLN A 111 18.33 -21.60 -21.96
CA GLN A 111 18.48 -20.38 -22.76
C GLN A 111 19.91 -20.10 -23.26
N GLY A 112 20.86 -21.02 -23.01
CA GLY A 112 22.22 -20.93 -23.54
C GLY A 112 23.08 -19.81 -22.93
N PHE A 113 22.97 -19.57 -21.62
CA PHE A 113 23.86 -18.67 -20.88
C PHE A 113 25.22 -19.33 -20.60
N ASP A 114 26.31 -18.56 -20.69
CA ASP A 114 27.67 -19.07 -20.43
C ASP A 114 27.94 -19.31 -18.95
N ALA A 115 27.27 -18.56 -18.08
CA ALA A 115 27.53 -18.54 -16.65
C ALA A 115 26.29 -18.15 -15.84
N ILE A 116 26.33 -18.48 -14.55
CA ILE A 116 25.37 -18.06 -13.54
C ILE A 116 26.07 -17.48 -12.30
N SER A 117 25.38 -16.59 -11.59
CA SER A 117 25.79 -16.08 -10.28
C SER A 117 24.55 -15.65 -9.48
N THR A 118 24.76 -15.10 -8.28
CA THR A 118 23.68 -14.69 -7.40
C THR A 118 24.02 -13.44 -6.58
N VAL A 119 23.01 -12.59 -6.33
CA VAL A 119 23.15 -11.46 -5.41
C VAL A 119 22.95 -11.83 -3.94
N LEU A 120 22.64 -13.10 -3.63
CA LEU A 120 22.41 -13.56 -2.25
C LEU A 120 23.61 -13.28 -1.33
N THR A 121 24.81 -13.14 -1.86
CA THR A 121 26.04 -12.91 -1.07
C THR A 121 26.21 -11.48 -0.59
N ILE A 122 25.31 -10.54 -0.92
CA ILE A 122 25.39 -9.14 -0.45
C ILE A 122 24.89 -8.95 0.99
N SER A 123 23.99 -9.82 1.45
CA SER A 123 23.35 -9.66 2.76
C SER A 123 24.32 -10.05 3.89
N PRO A 124 24.53 -9.19 4.91
CA PRO A 124 25.37 -9.52 6.07
C PRO A 124 24.93 -10.78 6.83
N LYS A 125 23.64 -11.11 6.76
CA LYS A 125 23.03 -12.27 7.43
C LYS A 125 23.27 -13.60 6.70
N LYS A 126 23.75 -13.58 5.45
CA LYS A 126 23.92 -14.77 4.62
C LYS A 126 25.38 -15.17 4.52
N ASP A 127 25.63 -16.48 4.67
CA ASP A 127 26.94 -17.09 4.53
C ASP A 127 27.31 -17.20 3.04
N ALA A 128 28.29 -16.39 2.61
CA ALA A 128 28.71 -16.31 1.22
C ALA A 128 29.51 -17.55 0.79
N GLU A 129 30.27 -18.18 1.70
CA GLU A 129 31.03 -19.39 1.38
C GLU A 129 30.08 -20.56 1.13
N LYS A 130 29.08 -20.72 2.01
CA LYS A 130 28.02 -21.73 1.84
C LYS A 130 27.27 -21.54 0.51
N ILE A 131 26.86 -20.32 0.19
CA ILE A 131 26.16 -20.01 -1.07
C ILE A 131 27.04 -20.34 -2.28
N ASN A 132 28.31 -19.94 -2.26
CA ASN A 132 29.23 -20.18 -3.37
C ASN A 132 29.53 -21.68 -3.56
N ARG A 133 29.60 -22.46 -2.47
CA ARG A 133 29.72 -23.92 -2.54
C ARG A 133 28.50 -24.55 -3.23
N ILE A 134 27.30 -24.21 -2.77
CA ILE A 134 26.04 -24.69 -3.35
C ILE A 134 25.94 -24.32 -4.84
N GLY A 135 26.24 -23.07 -5.18
CA GLY A 135 26.21 -22.59 -6.56
C GLY A 135 27.17 -23.34 -7.47
N LYS A 136 28.37 -23.68 -6.99
CA LYS A 136 29.34 -24.48 -7.74
C LYS A 136 28.83 -25.90 -8.01
N GLU A 137 28.33 -26.59 -6.99
CA GLU A 137 27.77 -27.96 -7.11
C GLU A 137 26.65 -28.01 -8.15
N ILE A 138 25.74 -27.04 -8.11
CA ILE A 138 24.61 -26.94 -9.04
C ILE A 138 25.09 -26.61 -10.45
N ALA A 139 25.99 -25.64 -10.60
CA ALA A 139 26.50 -25.25 -11.90
C ALA A 139 27.19 -26.42 -12.63
N GLU A 140 27.97 -27.23 -11.89
CA GLU A 140 28.57 -28.47 -12.38
C GLU A 140 27.52 -29.49 -12.84
N LYS A 141 26.47 -29.72 -12.06
CA LYS A 141 25.34 -30.61 -12.41
C LYS A 141 24.64 -30.21 -13.71
N TYR A 142 24.49 -28.91 -13.98
CA TYR A 142 23.78 -28.41 -15.16
C TYR A 142 24.70 -28.10 -16.35
N GLY A 143 26.02 -28.12 -16.17
CA GLY A 143 26.99 -27.82 -17.22
C GLY A 143 27.11 -26.32 -17.54
N VAL A 144 26.86 -25.45 -16.56
CA VAL A 144 27.00 -23.99 -16.67
C VAL A 144 28.14 -23.50 -15.77
N LYS A 145 28.76 -22.34 -16.06
CA LYS A 145 29.86 -21.83 -15.23
C LYS A 145 29.31 -21.09 -13.99
N TRP A 146 29.77 -21.43 -12.79
CA TRP A 146 29.55 -20.61 -11.59
C TRP A 146 30.52 -19.44 -11.52
N VAL A 147 30.01 -18.22 -11.32
CA VAL A 147 30.83 -17.03 -10.98
C VAL A 147 30.65 -16.72 -9.51
N ALA A 148 31.62 -17.17 -8.70
CA ALA A 148 31.63 -16.93 -7.26
C ALA A 148 32.03 -15.48 -6.95
N GLU A 149 31.23 -14.81 -6.12
CA GLU A 149 31.53 -13.47 -5.62
C GLU A 149 31.00 -13.32 -4.19
N ASP A 150 31.77 -12.68 -3.32
CA ASP A 150 31.29 -12.21 -2.02
C ASP A 150 31.02 -10.70 -2.11
N LEU A 151 29.77 -10.35 -2.42
CA LEU A 151 29.36 -8.96 -2.65
C LEU A 151 29.41 -8.09 -1.39
N LYS A 152 29.67 -8.65 -0.20
CA LYS A 152 29.91 -7.86 1.01
C LYS A 152 31.29 -7.22 1.02
N LYS A 153 32.29 -7.86 0.39
CA LYS A 153 33.68 -7.39 0.40
C LYS A 153 33.82 -6.05 -0.34
N GLY A 154 34.71 -5.20 0.15
CA GLY A 154 34.94 -3.88 -0.44
C GLY A 154 33.77 -2.90 -0.25
N GLY A 155 32.96 -3.08 0.80
CA GLY A 155 31.87 -2.16 1.13
C GLY A 155 30.61 -2.30 0.28
N GLY A 156 30.42 -3.42 -0.43
CA GLY A 156 29.29 -3.61 -1.35
C GLY A 156 27.91 -3.51 -0.68
N PHE A 157 27.78 -3.90 0.59
CA PHE A 157 26.52 -3.69 1.34
C PHE A 157 26.23 -2.20 1.54
N GLN A 158 27.23 -1.40 1.95
CA GLN A 158 27.08 0.05 2.08
C GLN A 158 26.73 0.70 0.74
N ARG A 159 27.38 0.25 -0.34
CA ARG A 159 27.07 0.71 -1.70
C ARG A 159 25.63 0.38 -2.10
N SER A 160 25.09 -0.77 -1.67
CA SER A 160 23.68 -1.11 -1.90
C SER A 160 22.72 -0.15 -1.18
N LEU A 161 23.09 0.36 0.01
CA LEU A 161 22.29 1.34 0.75
C LEU A 161 22.25 2.67 0.01
N GLU A 162 23.42 3.15 -0.42
CA GLU A 162 23.54 4.37 -1.23
C GLU A 162 22.72 4.30 -2.52
N LEU A 163 22.83 3.19 -3.25
CA LEU A 163 22.10 3.00 -4.50
C LEU A 163 20.58 2.84 -4.26
N SER A 164 20.20 2.17 -3.17
CA SER A 164 18.78 2.08 -2.81
C SER A 164 18.18 3.45 -2.50
N ALA A 165 18.89 4.29 -1.76
CA ALA A 165 18.46 5.66 -1.49
C ALA A 165 18.42 6.49 -2.78
N LYS A 166 19.48 6.42 -3.60
CA LYS A 166 19.58 7.13 -4.89
C LYS A 166 18.42 6.81 -5.83
N TYR A 167 18.02 5.55 -5.91
CA TYR A 167 16.95 5.13 -6.81
C TYR A 167 15.57 5.13 -6.14
N GLY A 168 15.47 5.42 -4.83
CA GLY A 168 14.22 5.33 -4.07
C GLY A 168 13.64 3.92 -4.10
N ILE A 169 14.44 2.92 -3.74
CA ILE A 169 14.07 1.50 -3.77
C ILE A 169 13.48 1.08 -2.42
N TYR A 170 12.35 0.38 -2.46
CA TYR A 170 11.78 -0.29 -1.29
C TYR A 170 12.78 -1.26 -0.65
N ARG A 171 13.03 -1.09 0.65
CA ARG A 171 13.89 -1.99 1.43
C ARG A 171 13.06 -2.80 2.41
N GLN A 172 13.11 -4.11 2.22
CA GLN A 172 12.45 -5.09 3.07
C GLN A 172 13.05 -5.16 4.49
N ASP A 173 12.20 -5.54 5.45
CA ASP A 173 12.52 -5.65 6.88
C ASP A 173 12.86 -7.09 7.34
N TYR A 174 12.74 -8.08 6.44
CA TYR A 174 13.03 -9.50 6.68
C TYR A 174 13.46 -10.20 5.38
N CYS A 175 13.98 -11.43 5.48
CA CYS A 175 14.55 -12.16 4.33
C CYS A 175 13.53 -12.41 3.21
N GLY A 176 12.25 -12.55 3.57
CA GLY A 176 11.14 -12.79 2.65
C GLY A 176 10.33 -14.02 3.01
N CYS A 177 10.89 -15.04 3.69
CA CYS A 177 10.10 -16.21 4.09
C CYS A 177 9.24 -15.97 5.32
N ILE A 178 8.11 -16.70 5.40
CA ILE A 178 7.16 -16.59 6.52
C ILE A 178 7.83 -16.87 7.87
N PHE A 179 8.84 -17.74 7.91
CA PHE A 179 9.56 -18.05 9.15
C PHE A 179 10.51 -16.93 9.58
N SER A 180 11.26 -16.31 8.65
CA SER A 180 12.07 -15.11 8.95
C SER A 180 11.18 -13.94 9.38
N LYS A 181 9.99 -13.81 8.77
CA LYS A 181 8.96 -12.86 9.22
C LYS A 181 8.53 -13.16 10.66
N LYS A 182 8.19 -14.42 10.95
CA LYS A 182 7.84 -14.87 12.31
C LYS A 182 8.98 -14.63 13.31
N GLU A 183 10.25 -14.84 12.95
CA GLU A 183 11.41 -14.60 13.83
C GLU A 183 11.58 -13.09 14.13
N VAL A 184 11.46 -12.23 13.11
CA VAL A 184 11.51 -10.76 13.29
C VAL A 184 10.33 -10.29 14.13
N GLU A 185 9.14 -10.81 13.85
CA GLU A 185 7.94 -10.55 14.65
C GLU A 185 8.07 -11.11 16.06
N ALA A 186 8.66 -12.29 16.28
CA ALA A 186 8.84 -12.89 17.59
C ALA A 186 9.83 -12.09 18.42
N LYS A 187 10.96 -11.66 17.86
CA LYS A 187 11.90 -10.76 18.57
C LYS A 187 11.29 -9.41 18.89
N ARG A 188 10.46 -8.90 17.98
CA ARG A 188 9.66 -7.68 18.21
C ARG A 188 8.62 -7.92 19.30
N ARG A 189 7.95 -9.07 19.26
CA ARG A 189 6.96 -9.53 20.25
C ARG A 189 7.61 -9.81 21.59
N GLU A 190 8.80 -10.37 21.71
CA GLU A 190 9.48 -10.59 23.01
C GLU A 190 9.76 -9.26 23.69
N ARG A 191 10.18 -8.25 22.90
CA ARG A 191 10.36 -6.87 23.35
C ARG A 191 9.03 -6.17 23.68
N GLU A 192 7.94 -6.59 23.04
CA GLU A 192 6.57 -6.10 23.28
C GLU A 192 5.83 -6.92 24.35
N GLU A 193 6.18 -8.17 24.63
CA GLU A 193 5.55 -9.10 25.60
C GLU A 193 6.04 -8.82 27.01
N GLU A 194 7.25 -8.26 27.13
CA GLU A 194 7.69 -7.52 28.32
C GLU A 194 6.73 -6.34 28.65
N ILE A 195 5.92 -5.89 27.66
CA ILE A 195 4.92 -4.80 27.77
C ILE A 195 3.45 -5.31 27.71
N LEU A 196 3.16 -6.45 27.08
CA LEU A 196 1.79 -6.87 26.65
C LEU A 196 1.49 -8.38 26.83
N SER A 197 1.65 -8.91 28.04
CA SER A 197 1.38 -10.34 28.37
C SER A 197 -0.09 -10.82 28.23
N LEU A 198 -0.94 -10.28 27.33
CA LEU A 198 -2.39 -10.57 27.29
C LEU A 198 -3.08 -10.77 25.92
N ALA A 199 -2.42 -10.80 24.76
CA ALA A 199 -3.14 -10.97 23.50
C ALA A 199 -2.43 -11.91 22.52
N ARG A 200 -2.79 -13.19 22.54
CA ARG A 200 -2.31 -14.17 21.56
C ARG A 200 -3.47 -14.80 20.77
N GLU A 201 -3.19 -14.97 19.48
CA GLU A 201 -3.72 -15.92 18.48
C GLU A 201 -4.77 -15.50 17.44
N ASP A 202 -5.68 -14.55 17.68
CA ASP A 202 -6.67 -14.16 16.64
C ASP A 202 -6.50 -12.71 16.16
N ARG A 203 -5.58 -12.49 15.21
CA ARG A 203 -5.47 -11.20 14.50
C ARG A 203 -6.58 -11.10 13.45
N MET A 204 -7.39 -10.04 13.53
CA MET A 204 -8.37 -9.75 12.49
C MET A 204 -7.66 -9.45 11.16
N PRO A 205 -8.04 -10.06 10.03
CA PRO A 205 -7.44 -9.74 8.75
C PRO A 205 -7.82 -8.31 8.37
N LEU A 206 -6.80 -7.46 8.25
CA LEU A 206 -6.94 -6.17 7.57
C LEU A 206 -7.24 -6.47 6.10
N LYS A 207 -8.47 -6.15 5.67
CA LYS A 207 -8.85 -6.18 4.25
C LYS A 207 -8.55 -4.81 3.62
N GLY A 208 -8.10 -4.78 2.37
CA GLY A 208 -7.86 -3.57 1.59
C GLY A 208 -6.41 -3.04 1.63
N ARG A 209 -6.28 -1.71 1.58
CA ARG A 209 -5.03 -0.94 1.58
C ARG A 209 -4.97 0.00 2.81
N PRO A 210 -4.94 -0.51 4.05
CA PRO A 210 -4.95 0.37 5.21
C PRO A 210 -3.71 1.28 5.26
N PRO A 211 -3.82 2.46 5.92
CA PRO A 211 -2.70 3.37 6.12
C PRO A 211 -1.43 2.70 6.64
N GLY A 212 -0.32 2.90 5.95
CA GLY A 212 1.01 2.36 6.24
C GLY A 212 1.17 0.85 6.08
N SER A 213 0.22 0.20 5.41
CA SER A 213 0.31 -1.22 5.06
C SER A 213 1.20 -1.46 3.83
N LYS A 214 1.54 -2.73 3.59
CA LYS A 214 2.32 -3.10 2.39
C LYS A 214 1.46 -3.01 1.13
N GLU A 215 0.16 -3.23 1.28
CA GLU A 215 -0.85 -3.08 0.24
C GLU A 215 -0.94 -1.62 -0.22
N GLU A 216 -1.00 -0.66 0.72
CA GLU A 216 -0.94 0.78 0.40
C GLU A 216 0.36 1.11 -0.34
N LEU A 217 1.50 0.69 0.20
CA LEU A 217 2.81 0.96 -0.42
C LEU A 217 2.91 0.36 -1.83
N PHE A 218 2.44 -0.87 -2.03
CA PHE A 218 2.43 -1.54 -3.33
C PHE A 218 1.65 -0.74 -4.38
N PHE A 219 0.42 -0.34 -4.05
CA PHE A 219 -0.40 0.47 -4.96
C PHE A 219 0.23 1.83 -5.27
N LEU A 220 0.92 2.44 -4.30
CA LEU A 220 1.66 3.68 -4.54
C LEU A 220 2.83 3.48 -5.51
N LYS A 221 3.57 2.36 -5.39
CA LYS A 221 4.62 2.01 -6.35
C LYS A 221 4.05 1.69 -7.74
N GLU A 222 2.89 1.07 -7.84
CA GLU A 222 2.20 0.88 -9.13
C GLU A 222 1.79 2.21 -9.76
N ALA A 223 1.22 3.13 -8.97
CA ALA A 223 0.87 4.47 -9.44
C ALA A 223 2.11 5.25 -9.93
N ARG A 224 3.22 5.16 -9.20
CA ARG A 224 4.51 5.71 -9.62
C ARG A 224 4.95 5.13 -10.95
N MET A 225 4.99 3.81 -11.08
CA MET A 225 5.42 3.17 -12.33
C MET A 225 4.53 3.54 -13.51
N ALA A 226 3.20 3.62 -13.30
CA ALA A 226 2.29 4.08 -14.33
C ALA A 226 2.57 5.52 -14.76
N LEU A 227 2.90 6.42 -13.82
CA LEU A 227 3.29 7.80 -14.13
C LEU A 227 4.65 7.88 -14.85
N GLU A 228 5.65 7.09 -14.44
CA GLU A 228 6.94 6.96 -15.12
C GLU A 228 6.77 6.44 -16.57
N ASP A 229 5.93 5.43 -16.79
CA ASP A 229 5.60 4.90 -18.12
C ASP A 229 4.84 5.94 -18.97
N LEU A 230 4.04 6.79 -18.31
CA LEU A 230 3.45 7.99 -18.89
C LEU A 230 4.44 9.16 -19.03
N GLY A 231 5.74 8.98 -18.78
CA GLY A 231 6.79 9.97 -19.01
C GLY A 231 6.83 11.13 -18.02
N TYR A 232 6.16 10.99 -16.87
CA TYR A 232 6.30 11.91 -15.75
C TYR A 232 7.57 11.60 -14.95
N ALA A 233 8.01 12.54 -14.13
CA ALA A 233 9.09 12.35 -13.16
C ALA A 233 8.52 12.40 -11.73
N PRO A 234 7.81 11.34 -11.29
CA PRO A 234 7.20 11.32 -9.97
C PRO A 234 8.24 11.28 -8.84
N ALA A 235 7.95 11.96 -7.74
CA ALA A 235 8.72 11.99 -6.50
C ALA A 235 7.89 11.44 -5.34
N GLU A 236 8.49 10.54 -4.57
CA GLU A 236 7.88 9.96 -3.37
C GLU A 236 8.37 10.72 -2.14
N HIS A 237 7.44 11.14 -1.30
CA HIS A 237 7.72 11.86 -0.07
C HIS A 237 7.13 11.08 1.10
N SER A 238 8.00 10.42 1.86
CA SER A 238 7.62 9.61 3.02
C SER A 238 7.41 10.48 4.25
N PHE A 239 6.40 10.13 5.05
CA PHE A 239 6.19 10.72 6.36
C PHE A 239 5.87 9.63 7.39
N THR A 240 6.34 9.86 8.61
CA THR A 240 6.03 8.99 9.75
C THR A 240 4.81 9.53 10.47
N PHE A 241 3.90 8.63 10.82
CA PHE A 241 2.74 8.93 11.63
C PHE A 241 2.56 7.88 12.72
N LEU A 242 1.70 8.22 13.68
CA LEU A 242 1.31 7.25 14.67
C LEU A 242 0.22 6.35 14.07
N GLY A 243 0.60 5.12 13.75
CA GLY A 243 -0.31 4.09 13.28
C GLY A 243 -1.13 3.48 14.40
N TRP A 244 -2.21 2.82 14.01
CA TRP A 244 -3.13 2.13 14.92
C TRP A 244 -3.48 0.78 14.32
N ASP A 245 -3.03 -0.29 14.97
CA ASP A 245 -3.19 -1.66 14.50
C ASP A 245 -4.18 -2.41 15.41
N PRO A 246 -5.44 -2.57 14.98
CA PRO A 246 -6.44 -3.28 15.76
C PRO A 246 -6.19 -4.78 15.70
N LEU A 247 -5.59 -5.31 16.77
CA LEU A 247 -5.19 -6.70 16.88
C LEU A 247 -6.39 -7.62 17.06
N LYS A 248 -7.38 -7.24 17.88
CA LYS A 248 -8.54 -8.09 18.18
C LYS A 248 -9.80 -7.27 18.35
N VAL A 249 -10.89 -7.70 17.70
CA VAL A 249 -12.22 -7.09 17.84
C VAL A 249 -13.26 -8.20 17.86
N GLU A 250 -13.91 -8.39 18.99
CA GLU A 250 -15.01 -9.35 19.15
C GLU A 250 -16.17 -8.66 19.86
N VAL A 251 -17.37 -8.84 19.33
CA VAL A 251 -18.60 -8.33 19.92
C VAL A 251 -19.66 -9.40 19.83
N GLU A 252 -20.23 -9.76 20.97
CA GLU A 252 -21.38 -10.64 21.10
C GLU A 252 -22.52 -9.89 21.79
N ILE A 253 -23.73 -10.00 21.25
CA ILE A 253 -24.96 -9.48 21.86
C ILE A 253 -25.88 -10.67 22.12
N ASP A 254 -26.21 -10.93 23.38
CA ASP A 254 -26.94 -12.12 23.82
C ASP A 254 -26.39 -13.46 23.28
N ASN A 255 -25.05 -13.53 23.14
CA ASN A 255 -24.24 -14.64 22.61
C ASN A 255 -24.23 -14.80 21.09
N ASP A 256 -24.92 -13.94 20.34
CA ASP A 256 -24.79 -13.89 18.89
C ASP A 256 -23.61 -13.00 18.51
N ALA A 257 -22.74 -13.49 17.62
CA ALA A 257 -21.58 -12.74 17.16
C ALA A 257 -21.98 -11.64 16.17
N HIS A 258 -21.46 -10.43 16.36
CA HIS A 258 -21.71 -9.29 15.50
C HIS A 258 -20.44 -8.80 14.82
N ARG A 259 -20.56 -8.42 13.55
CA ARG A 259 -19.51 -7.72 12.83
C ARG A 259 -19.37 -6.31 13.41
N ALA A 260 -18.18 -6.00 13.93
CA ALA A 260 -17.89 -4.72 14.56
C ALA A 260 -16.68 -4.04 13.93
N TYR A 261 -16.79 -2.72 13.72
CA TYR A 261 -15.70 -1.89 13.21
C TYR A 261 -15.28 -0.89 14.28
N PRO A 262 -14.10 -1.03 14.90
CA PRO A 262 -13.61 -0.04 15.86
C PRO A 262 -13.24 1.27 15.15
N LEU A 263 -13.50 2.38 15.82
CA LEU A 263 -13.03 3.69 15.37
C LEU A 263 -11.49 3.72 15.43
N PRO A 264 -10.79 4.16 14.37
CA PRO A 264 -9.34 4.31 14.43
C PRO A 264 -8.89 5.15 15.63
N TYR A 265 -7.77 4.73 16.24
CA TYR A 265 -7.22 5.28 17.48
C TYR A 265 -8.01 4.98 18.76
N SER A 266 -9.09 4.20 18.71
CA SER A 266 -9.74 3.73 19.94
C SER A 266 -8.77 2.95 20.82
N THR A 267 -8.79 3.29 22.12
CA THR A 267 -8.02 2.60 23.15
C THR A 267 -8.52 1.17 23.36
N SER A 268 -7.62 0.29 23.81
CA SER A 268 -7.94 -1.10 24.15
C SER A 268 -8.88 -1.20 25.35
N LEU A 269 -9.78 -2.19 25.31
CA LEU A 269 -10.52 -2.64 26.48
C LEU A 269 -9.60 -3.46 27.40
N ARG A 270 -9.82 -3.35 28.71
CA ARG A 270 -9.15 -4.21 29.69
C ARG A 270 -9.81 -5.58 29.68
N GLY A 271 -9.22 -6.53 28.95
CA GLY A 271 -9.73 -7.88 28.81
C GLY A 271 -11.11 -7.92 28.13
N VAL A 272 -11.94 -8.88 28.55
CA VAL A 272 -13.30 -9.05 28.02
C VAL A 272 -14.29 -8.22 28.85
N LEU A 273 -14.88 -7.20 28.23
CA LEU A 273 -15.94 -6.39 28.84
C LEU A 273 -17.28 -7.14 28.77
N LYS A 274 -17.95 -7.33 29.91
CA LYS A 274 -19.35 -7.79 29.98
C LYS A 274 -20.20 -6.68 30.59
N SER A 275 -21.19 -6.18 29.85
CA SER A 275 -21.99 -5.03 30.28
C SER A 275 -23.42 -5.05 29.74
N ARG A 276 -24.22 -4.09 30.21
CA ARG A 276 -25.45 -3.66 29.52
C ARG A 276 -25.21 -2.28 28.93
N VAL A 277 -26.08 -1.86 28.02
CA VAL A 277 -25.97 -0.56 27.36
C VAL A 277 -27.10 0.38 27.74
N GLN A 278 -26.87 1.67 27.53
CA GLN A 278 -27.88 2.73 27.60
C GLN A 278 -27.85 3.52 26.30
N GLU A 279 -29.01 3.73 25.69
CA GLU A 279 -29.15 4.61 24.54
C GLU A 279 -28.83 6.05 24.96
N LYS A 280 -28.04 6.75 24.14
CA LYS A 280 -27.58 8.13 24.37
C LYS A 280 -28.06 9.11 23.31
N GLY A 281 -28.84 8.64 22.33
CA GLY A 281 -29.45 9.45 21.29
C GLY A 281 -28.96 9.13 19.89
N ARG A 282 -29.53 9.86 18.94
CA ARG A 282 -29.33 9.72 17.50
C ARG A 282 -28.28 10.71 16.99
N TYR A 283 -27.48 10.28 16.02
CA TYR A 283 -26.39 11.02 15.39
C TYR A 283 -26.47 10.87 13.88
N ILE A 284 -26.08 11.90 13.14
CA ILE A 284 -25.90 11.82 11.69
C ILE A 284 -24.41 12.07 11.43
N LEU A 285 -23.70 11.04 10.94
CA LEU A 285 -22.31 11.17 10.58
C LEU A 285 -22.18 11.56 9.11
N PRO A 286 -21.28 12.50 8.74
CA PRO A 286 -21.00 12.78 7.33
C PRO A 286 -20.65 11.50 6.58
N PRO A 287 -21.20 11.27 5.38
CA PRO A 287 -21.95 12.19 4.51
C PRO A 287 -23.48 12.22 4.70
N GLY A 288 -24.02 11.82 5.85
CA GLY A 288 -25.47 11.83 6.13
C GLY A 288 -26.00 10.50 6.69
N ILE A 289 -25.13 9.64 7.21
CA ILE A 289 -25.48 8.28 7.62
C ILE A 289 -25.99 8.31 9.07
N PRO A 290 -27.21 7.80 9.33
CA PRO A 290 -27.83 7.84 10.65
C PRO A 290 -27.32 6.71 11.57
N PHE A 291 -26.96 7.08 12.80
CA PHE A 291 -26.51 6.16 13.85
C PHE A 291 -27.26 6.41 15.17
N VAL A 292 -27.53 5.34 15.92
CA VAL A 292 -27.91 5.43 17.33
C VAL A 292 -26.68 5.14 18.18
N ARG A 293 -26.38 6.04 19.13
CA ARG A 293 -25.27 5.85 20.06
C ARG A 293 -25.77 5.18 21.33
N PHE A 294 -25.07 4.13 21.73
CA PHE A 294 -25.20 3.48 23.02
C PHE A 294 -23.90 3.64 23.81
N LYS A 295 -24.02 3.58 25.13
CA LYS A 295 -22.87 3.55 26.04
C LYS A 295 -23.03 2.42 27.04
N THR A 296 -21.99 1.62 27.23
CA THR A 296 -21.98 0.57 28.25
C THR A 296 -22.04 1.15 29.66
N THR A 297 -22.74 0.47 30.57
CA THR A 297 -22.83 0.87 31.98
C THR A 297 -21.52 0.65 32.75
N LYS A 298 -20.61 -0.17 32.23
CA LYS A 298 -19.26 -0.44 32.76
C LYS A 298 -18.25 -0.42 31.61
N GLY A 299 -17.00 -0.02 31.86
CA GLY A 299 -15.91 -0.12 30.88
C GLY A 299 -15.83 0.98 29.81
N ASN A 300 -16.76 1.95 29.83
CA ASN A 300 -16.74 3.15 28.97
C ASN A 300 -16.71 2.89 27.44
N LEU A 301 -17.19 1.73 26.99
CA LEU A 301 -17.35 1.43 25.56
C LEU A 301 -18.56 2.21 25.01
N GLU A 302 -18.32 2.91 23.91
CA GLU A 302 -19.35 3.56 23.10
C GLU A 302 -19.61 2.73 21.84
N ILE A 303 -20.89 2.59 21.48
CA ILE A 303 -21.34 1.72 20.40
C ILE A 303 -22.21 2.57 19.49
N PHE A 304 -21.93 2.58 18.20
CA PHE A 304 -22.71 3.30 17.21
C PHE A 304 -23.36 2.27 16.29
N VAL A 305 -24.68 2.20 16.33
CA VAL A 305 -25.44 1.27 15.51
C VAL A 305 -26.01 2.02 14.32
N ARG A 306 -25.65 1.61 13.11
CA ARG A 306 -26.20 2.20 11.88
C ARG A 306 -27.69 1.87 11.77
N GLU A 307 -28.53 2.86 11.47
CA GLU A 307 -30.00 2.67 11.45
C GLU A 307 -30.56 2.20 10.11
N ASP A 308 -29.80 2.31 9.03
CA ASP A 308 -30.28 2.11 7.67
C ASP A 308 -29.47 1.06 6.89
N GLY A 309 -28.66 0.25 7.57
CA GLY A 309 -27.86 -0.77 6.88
C GLY A 309 -26.80 -1.47 7.74
N PRO A 310 -25.85 -2.17 7.08
CA PRO A 310 -24.78 -2.89 7.76
C PRO A 310 -23.76 -1.94 8.40
N ALA A 311 -23.01 -2.44 9.36
CA ALA A 311 -21.93 -1.69 10.00
C ALA A 311 -20.92 -1.20 8.95
N ILE A 312 -20.41 0.02 9.15
CA ILE A 312 -19.35 0.61 8.31
C ILE A 312 -18.25 1.17 9.22
N PRO A 313 -16.99 1.19 8.78
CA PRO A 313 -15.92 1.81 9.54
C PRO A 313 -16.10 3.33 9.56
N PHE A 314 -15.77 3.91 10.71
CA PHE A 314 -15.78 5.35 10.89
C PHE A 314 -14.70 6.05 10.04
N LYS A 315 -14.89 7.34 9.79
CA LYS A 315 -13.79 8.23 9.42
C LYS A 315 -13.15 8.78 10.70
N ALA A 316 -11.84 8.64 10.81
CA ALA A 316 -11.07 9.37 11.82
C ALA A 316 -10.30 10.48 11.11
N SER A 317 -10.25 11.65 11.74
CA SER A 317 -9.41 12.76 11.34
C SER A 317 -8.50 13.03 12.53
N SER A 318 -7.22 12.67 12.35
CA SER A 318 -6.12 12.73 13.33
C SER A 318 -6.22 11.79 14.56
N PRO A 319 -5.07 11.43 15.19
CA PRO A 319 -5.04 10.63 16.42
C PRO A 319 -5.54 11.44 17.63
N ASN A 320 -6.80 11.26 18.00
CA ASN A 320 -7.40 11.85 19.21
C ASN A 320 -7.62 10.83 20.35
N PHE A 321 -7.00 9.65 20.26
CA PHE A 321 -7.07 8.51 21.19
C PHE A 321 -8.39 8.38 21.99
N PRO A 322 -9.54 8.23 21.30
CA PRO A 322 -10.81 8.19 21.97
C PRO A 322 -10.94 6.98 22.92
N ALA A 323 -11.92 7.08 23.81
CA ALA A 323 -12.47 5.91 24.49
C ALA A 323 -12.81 4.79 23.48
N PRO A 324 -12.87 3.52 23.91
CA PRO A 324 -13.22 2.40 23.04
C PRO A 324 -14.55 2.69 22.33
N LYS A 325 -14.52 2.69 20.99
CA LYS A 325 -15.67 2.99 20.14
C LYS A 325 -15.78 1.95 19.04
N ILE A 326 -16.97 1.41 18.85
CA ILE A 326 -17.26 0.43 17.80
C ILE A 326 -18.51 0.80 17.01
N ALA A 327 -18.53 0.47 15.72
CA ALA A 327 -19.69 0.54 14.86
C ALA A 327 -20.28 -0.87 14.66
N LEU A 328 -21.61 -0.96 14.70
CA LEU A 328 -22.41 -2.16 14.46
C LEU A 328 -23.49 -1.87 13.41
N GLY A 329 -24.07 -2.93 12.83
CA GLY A 329 -25.12 -2.82 11.83
C GLY A 329 -26.51 -2.83 12.46
N LEU A 330 -27.51 -2.56 11.63
CA LEU A 330 -28.92 -2.47 12.02
C LEU A 330 -29.40 -3.70 12.84
N GLU A 331 -28.85 -4.89 12.59
CA GLU A 331 -29.16 -6.12 13.31
C GLU A 331 -28.92 -6.02 14.83
N ALA A 332 -28.02 -5.14 15.28
CA ALA A 332 -27.73 -4.91 16.69
C ALA A 332 -28.72 -3.95 17.37
N LEU A 333 -29.54 -3.19 16.62
CA LEU A 333 -30.29 -2.06 17.16
C LEU A 333 -31.38 -2.49 18.16
N GLU A 334 -32.28 -3.37 17.71
CA GLU A 334 -33.41 -3.83 18.52
C GLU A 334 -32.99 -4.65 19.74
N PRO A 335 -32.04 -5.60 19.66
CA PRO A 335 -31.50 -6.27 20.84
C PRO A 335 -30.96 -5.29 21.89
N LEU A 336 -30.18 -4.30 21.48
CA LEU A 336 -29.59 -3.34 22.41
C LEU A 336 -30.65 -2.43 23.07
N ARG A 337 -31.69 -2.02 22.33
CA ARG A 337 -32.84 -1.28 22.90
C ARG A 337 -33.63 -2.08 23.93
N LYS A 338 -33.76 -3.39 23.72
CA LYS A 338 -34.40 -4.32 24.67
C LYS A 338 -33.52 -4.64 25.88
N GLY A 339 -32.31 -4.09 25.95
CA GLY A 339 -31.40 -4.23 27.08
C GLY A 339 -30.59 -5.52 27.07
N ALA A 340 -30.33 -6.08 25.88
CA ALA A 340 -29.44 -7.22 25.68
C ALA A 340 -28.09 -7.05 26.37
N ARG A 341 -27.48 -8.18 26.77
CA ARG A 341 -26.13 -8.18 27.34
C ARG A 341 -25.11 -8.14 26.22
N ILE A 342 -24.11 -7.28 26.38
CA ILE A 342 -22.97 -7.20 25.46
C ILE A 342 -21.73 -7.81 26.11
N LYS A 343 -21.02 -8.63 25.34
CA LYS A 343 -19.65 -9.07 25.60
C LYS A 343 -18.76 -8.52 24.49
N ALA A 344 -17.73 -7.75 24.86
CA ALA A 344 -16.87 -7.10 23.88
C ALA A 344 -15.39 -7.22 24.26
N GLN A 345 -14.54 -7.43 23.27
CA GLN A 345 -13.09 -7.38 23.39
C GLN A 345 -12.54 -6.49 22.27
N LEU A 346 -11.70 -5.51 22.63
CA LEU A 346 -11.01 -4.64 21.69
C LEU A 346 -9.56 -4.52 22.14
N VAL A 347 -8.63 -4.97 21.33
CA VAL A 347 -7.20 -4.82 21.54
C VAL A 347 -6.64 -4.13 20.32
N ALA A 348 -6.00 -2.99 20.53
CA ALA A 348 -5.29 -2.26 19.50
C ALA A 348 -3.91 -1.83 19.98
N GLU A 349 -2.96 -1.84 19.06
CA GLU A 349 -1.59 -1.35 19.23
C GLU A 349 -1.47 0.02 18.59
N ILE A 350 -0.65 0.87 19.19
CA ILE A 350 -0.28 2.17 18.64
C ILE A 350 1.23 2.12 18.39
N LYS A 351 1.65 2.31 17.15
CA LYS A 351 3.06 2.21 16.75
C LYS A 351 3.41 3.22 15.66
N PRO A 352 4.66 3.69 15.57
CA PRO A 352 5.10 4.47 14.42
C PRO A 352 4.94 3.64 13.13
N MET A 353 4.32 4.24 12.12
CA MET A 353 4.14 3.70 10.77
C MET A 353 4.55 4.78 9.76
N ASN A 354 4.82 4.37 8.53
CA ASN A 354 5.16 5.30 7.46
C ASN A 354 4.11 5.19 6.36
N SER A 355 3.79 6.32 5.74
CA SER A 355 3.03 6.39 4.51
C SER A 355 3.74 7.37 3.56
N GLU A 356 3.27 7.50 2.33
CA GLU A 356 3.93 8.32 1.31
C GLU A 356 2.90 9.17 0.57
N VAL A 357 3.33 10.36 0.14
CA VAL A 357 2.65 11.17 -0.87
C VAL A 357 3.49 11.12 -2.15
N LEU A 358 2.84 10.82 -3.27
CA LEU A 358 3.47 10.79 -4.58
C LEU A 358 3.12 12.05 -5.35
N LEU A 359 4.12 12.87 -5.67
CA LEU A 359 3.97 14.08 -6.49
C LEU A 359 4.44 13.83 -7.91
N ALA A 360 3.65 14.21 -8.92
CA ALA A 360 4.05 14.12 -10.32
C ALA A 360 3.67 15.39 -11.10
N PRO A 361 4.62 16.29 -11.36
CA PRO A 361 4.36 17.52 -12.10
C PRO A 361 4.20 17.26 -13.60
N LEU A 362 3.24 17.95 -14.24
CA LEU A 362 3.10 18.05 -15.70
C LEU A 362 3.65 19.39 -16.20
N GLY A 363 4.97 19.43 -16.42
CA GLY A 363 5.69 20.65 -16.79
C GLY A 363 6.09 21.50 -15.58
N ASP A 364 6.77 22.60 -15.85
CA ASP A 364 7.28 23.49 -14.81
C ASP A 364 6.18 24.42 -14.27
N SER A 365 6.29 24.82 -13.00
CA SER A 365 5.40 25.78 -12.33
C SER A 365 3.91 25.40 -12.39
N PRO A 366 3.49 24.32 -11.71
CA PRO A 366 2.09 23.91 -11.68
C PRO A 366 1.20 24.98 -11.02
N ASP A 367 -0.01 25.16 -11.56
CA ASP A 367 -1.04 26.05 -11.03
C ASP A 367 -2.37 25.36 -10.72
N ILE A 368 -2.54 24.09 -11.12
CA ILE A 368 -3.62 23.21 -10.67
C ILE A 368 -3.03 22.05 -9.87
N LEU A 369 -3.52 21.85 -8.66
CA LEU A 369 -3.25 20.66 -7.85
C LEU A 369 -4.42 19.67 -8.00
N LEU A 370 -4.16 18.48 -8.55
CA LEU A 370 -5.12 17.39 -8.65
C LEU A 370 -4.74 16.28 -7.66
N THR A 371 -5.60 16.02 -6.67
CA THR A 371 -5.33 15.02 -5.64
C THR A 371 -6.26 13.80 -5.75
N ALA A 372 -5.77 12.63 -5.36
CA ALA A 372 -6.59 11.44 -5.16
C ALA A 372 -6.09 10.63 -3.97
N ALA A 373 -7.04 10.10 -3.17
CA ALA A 373 -6.72 9.11 -2.15
C ALA A 373 -6.41 7.75 -2.80
N LEU A 374 -5.50 7.00 -2.17
CA LEU A 374 -5.10 5.65 -2.61
C LEU A 374 -5.41 4.57 -1.56
N ASP A 375 -5.36 4.92 -0.28
CA ASP A 375 -5.59 4.00 0.82
C ASP A 375 -7.08 3.76 1.08
N SER A 376 -7.37 2.65 1.76
CA SER A 376 -8.71 2.32 2.24
C SER A 376 -8.80 2.50 3.75
N PRO A 377 -9.99 2.86 4.29
CA PRO A 377 -10.23 2.76 5.72
C PRO A 377 -9.95 1.34 6.22
N TYR A 378 -9.47 1.23 7.46
CA TYR A 378 -9.23 -0.05 8.13
C TYR A 378 -10.43 -1.01 7.98
N PHE A 379 -10.12 -2.29 7.74
CA PHE A 379 -11.06 -3.41 7.59
C PHE A 379 -11.95 -3.40 6.34
N THR A 380 -11.81 -2.42 5.46
CA THR A 380 -12.57 -2.36 4.20
C THR A 380 -11.63 -2.36 3.01
N VAL A 381 -12.07 -3.02 1.93
CA VAL A 381 -11.36 -2.97 0.66
C VAL A 381 -11.46 -1.55 0.08
N ALA A 382 -12.65 -0.96 0.14
CA ALA A 382 -12.95 0.41 -0.30
C ALA A 382 -12.42 0.72 -1.72
N GLU A 383 -12.72 -0.16 -2.69
CA GLU A 383 -12.19 -0.03 -4.05
C GLU A 383 -12.69 1.22 -4.77
N SER A 384 -13.88 1.73 -4.44
CA SER A 384 -14.37 2.99 -5.01
C SER A 384 -13.51 4.20 -4.62
N GLU A 385 -12.82 4.16 -3.47
CA GLU A 385 -11.87 5.20 -3.07
C GLU A 385 -10.56 5.06 -3.87
N ALA A 386 -10.02 3.85 -4.02
CA ALA A 386 -8.81 3.62 -4.82
C ALA A 386 -8.99 3.83 -6.33
N ALA A 387 -10.22 3.65 -6.83
CA ALA A 387 -10.59 4.06 -8.18
C ALA A 387 -10.29 5.55 -8.44
N SER A 388 -10.19 6.40 -7.41
CA SER A 388 -9.76 7.79 -7.52
C SER A 388 -8.33 7.92 -8.03
N ALA A 389 -7.39 7.11 -7.53
CA ALA A 389 -6.03 7.07 -8.04
C ALA A 389 -5.97 6.57 -9.49
N ALA A 390 -6.77 5.56 -9.83
CA ALA A 390 -6.88 5.08 -11.22
C ALA A 390 -7.45 6.15 -12.17
N VAL A 391 -8.46 6.90 -11.74
CA VAL A 391 -9.01 8.05 -12.48
C VAL A 391 -7.96 9.14 -12.67
N LEU A 392 -7.17 9.44 -11.64
CA LEU A 392 -6.05 10.39 -11.73
C LEU A 392 -5.01 9.94 -12.78
N LEU A 393 -4.64 8.66 -12.81
CA LEU A 393 -3.73 8.11 -13.84
C LEU A 393 -4.32 8.21 -15.25
N GLN A 394 -5.62 7.97 -15.42
CA GLN A 394 -6.30 8.17 -16.72
C GLN A 394 -6.30 9.64 -17.15
N ILE A 395 -6.47 10.57 -16.20
CA ILE A 395 -6.37 12.01 -16.45
C ILE A 395 -4.95 12.35 -16.89
N ALA A 396 -3.92 11.89 -16.16
CA ALA A 396 -2.52 12.10 -16.49
C ALA A 396 -2.20 11.69 -17.95
N GLY A 397 -2.62 10.49 -18.36
CA GLY A 397 -2.40 10.00 -19.72
C GLY A 397 -3.12 10.80 -20.82
N ARG A 398 -4.25 11.45 -20.50
CA ARG A 398 -4.99 12.32 -21.43
C ARG A 398 -4.43 13.74 -21.47
N LEU A 399 -4.05 14.30 -20.33
CA LEU A 399 -3.50 15.66 -20.23
C LEU A 399 -2.13 15.79 -20.89
N ARG A 400 -1.27 14.76 -20.81
CA ARG A 400 0.05 14.77 -21.46
C ARG A 400 0.00 15.07 -22.97
N ARG A 401 -1.08 14.67 -23.65
CA ARG A 401 -1.25 14.86 -25.10
C ARG A 401 -1.91 16.19 -25.47
N ARG A 402 -2.23 17.04 -24.51
CA ARG A 402 -2.97 18.29 -24.70
C ARG A 402 -2.09 19.51 -24.42
N LYS A 403 -2.31 20.58 -25.17
CA LYS A 403 -1.78 21.91 -24.83
C LYS A 403 -2.74 22.58 -23.86
N LEU A 404 -2.48 22.44 -22.57
CA LEU A 404 -3.26 23.10 -21.53
C LEU A 404 -2.70 24.50 -21.28
N ARG A 405 -3.61 25.43 -20.96
CA ARG A 405 -3.25 26.74 -20.39
C ARG A 405 -2.59 26.59 -19.02
N HIS A 406 -3.12 25.65 -18.24
CA HIS A 406 -2.69 25.34 -16.89
C HIS A 406 -1.68 24.19 -16.85
N ARG A 407 -0.85 24.18 -15.81
CA ARG A 407 0.13 23.15 -15.50
C ARG A 407 -0.35 22.38 -14.27
N VAL A 408 -0.37 21.06 -14.37
CA VAL A 408 -1.01 20.21 -13.35
C VAL A 408 0.05 19.55 -12.49
N LEU A 409 -0.06 19.69 -11.18
CA LEU A 409 0.61 18.85 -10.21
C LEU A 409 -0.34 17.75 -9.77
N LEU A 410 0.03 16.50 -10.05
CA LEU A 410 -0.70 15.33 -9.57
C LEU A 410 -0.19 14.96 -8.18
N ALA A 411 -1.08 14.65 -7.25
CA ALA A 411 -0.76 14.16 -5.93
C ALA A 411 -1.58 12.90 -5.61
N VAL A 412 -0.90 11.77 -5.38
CA VAL A 412 -1.54 10.54 -4.88
C VAL A 412 -1.23 10.44 -3.38
N LEU A 413 -2.27 10.32 -2.56
CA LEU A 413 -2.18 10.47 -1.11
C LEU A 413 -2.30 9.11 -0.42
N GLY A 414 -1.27 8.74 0.34
CA GLY A 414 -1.34 7.68 1.35
C GLY A 414 -1.87 8.20 2.70
N ALA A 415 -2.39 7.30 3.52
CA ALA A 415 -2.99 7.52 4.84
C ALA A 415 -4.07 8.62 4.85
N GLU A 416 -4.76 8.77 3.74
CA GLU A 416 -5.76 9.80 3.51
C GLU A 416 -7.12 9.41 4.12
N SER A 417 -7.39 8.12 4.33
CA SER A 417 -8.53 7.66 5.14
C SER A 417 -8.47 8.16 6.60
N LEU A 418 -7.28 8.54 7.09
CA LEU A 418 -7.01 9.20 8.37
C LEU A 418 -6.86 10.72 8.26
N GLY A 419 -6.89 11.27 7.05
CA GLY A 419 -6.65 12.68 6.73
C GLY A 419 -5.19 13.12 6.86
N LEU A 420 -4.23 12.18 6.87
CA LEU A 420 -2.82 12.49 7.09
C LEU A 420 -2.07 12.84 5.80
N GLY A 421 -2.37 12.17 4.69
CA GLY A 421 -1.72 12.42 3.40
C GLY A 421 -1.94 13.85 2.88
N SER A 422 -3.18 14.33 2.87
CA SER A 422 -3.51 15.72 2.55
C SER A 422 -2.87 16.73 3.50
N ALA A 423 -2.83 16.44 4.80
CA ALA A 423 -2.19 17.32 5.78
C ALA A 423 -0.68 17.42 5.54
N TYR A 424 -0.02 16.29 5.27
CA TYR A 424 1.40 16.25 4.92
C TYR A 424 1.68 16.93 3.57
N LEU A 425 0.81 16.76 2.57
CA LEU A 425 0.90 17.44 1.28
C LEU A 425 0.96 18.97 1.45
N GLU A 426 0.17 19.55 2.35
CA GLU A 426 0.21 21.00 2.57
C GLU A 426 1.58 21.47 3.06
N SER A 427 2.15 20.78 4.06
CA SER A 427 3.51 21.05 4.54
C SER A 427 4.55 20.85 3.44
N LEU A 428 4.37 19.83 2.60
CA LEU A 428 5.27 19.53 1.49
C LEU A 428 5.23 20.61 0.39
N LEU A 429 4.05 21.14 0.07
CA LEU A 429 3.90 22.23 -0.91
C LEU A 429 4.59 23.52 -0.43
N GLU A 430 4.60 23.79 0.88
CA GLU A 430 5.36 24.88 1.48
C GLU A 430 6.87 24.62 1.39
N GLU A 431 7.33 23.44 1.81
CA GLU A 431 8.75 23.05 1.76
C GLU A 431 9.35 23.14 0.36
N LEU A 432 8.58 22.72 -0.65
CA LEU A 432 8.98 22.75 -2.06
C LEU A 432 8.76 24.11 -2.74
N ASN A 433 8.27 25.13 -2.02
CA ASN A 433 7.89 26.44 -2.57
C ASN A 433 6.90 26.36 -3.75
N LEU A 434 5.99 25.38 -3.71
CA LEU A 434 4.96 25.20 -4.73
C LEU A 434 3.63 25.84 -4.34
N ARG A 435 3.38 26.05 -3.04
CA ARG A 435 2.09 26.50 -2.50
C ARG A 435 1.56 27.78 -3.16
N GLU A 436 2.40 28.80 -3.32
CA GLU A 436 2.02 30.08 -3.93
C GLU A 436 1.69 29.97 -5.44
N GLY A 437 2.25 28.97 -6.12
CA GLY A 437 1.98 28.72 -7.53
C GLY A 437 0.61 28.09 -7.79
N ILE A 438 0.09 27.31 -6.83
CA ILE A 438 -1.18 26.60 -6.95
C ILE A 438 -2.36 27.56 -6.81
N LYS A 439 -3.07 27.76 -7.92
CA LYS A 439 -4.27 28.62 -8.02
C LYS A 439 -5.57 27.85 -7.83
N TYR A 440 -5.59 26.56 -8.18
CA TYR A 440 -6.78 25.74 -8.11
C TYR A 440 -6.45 24.37 -7.54
N ARG A 441 -7.40 23.81 -6.78
CA ARG A 441 -7.30 22.45 -6.24
C ARG A 441 -8.51 21.62 -6.66
N ILE A 442 -8.26 20.40 -7.13
CA ILE A 442 -9.29 19.44 -7.50
C ILE A 442 -9.02 18.15 -6.71
N ASP A 443 -9.91 17.80 -5.80
CA ASP A 443 -9.84 16.58 -4.99
C ASP A 443 -10.80 15.53 -5.55
N VAL A 444 -10.25 14.39 -5.99
CA VAL A 444 -11.01 13.27 -6.55
C VAL A 444 -11.20 12.22 -5.47
N ARG A 445 -12.46 11.90 -5.12
CA ARG A 445 -12.78 10.96 -4.05
C ARG A 445 -14.01 10.13 -4.38
N ASN A 446 -13.99 8.85 -4.01
CA ASN A 446 -15.11 7.93 -4.21
C ASN A 446 -15.73 8.02 -5.62
N VAL A 447 -14.93 7.76 -6.65
CA VAL A 447 -15.34 7.91 -8.06
C VAL A 447 -15.51 6.58 -8.78
N GLY A 448 -15.42 5.46 -8.07
CA GLY A 448 -15.62 4.12 -8.62
C GLY A 448 -17.06 3.81 -8.99
N ARG A 449 -18.03 4.30 -8.21
CA ARG A 449 -19.47 4.10 -8.45
C ARG A 449 -20.31 5.14 -7.70
N GLY A 450 -21.62 5.10 -7.92
CA GLY A 450 -22.59 5.99 -7.28
C GLY A 450 -23.66 6.44 -8.28
N ALA A 451 -24.72 7.08 -7.81
CA ALA A 451 -25.86 7.42 -8.66
C ALA A 451 -25.53 8.55 -9.66
N LYS A 452 -24.96 9.66 -9.19
CA LYS A 452 -24.66 10.84 -10.02
C LYS A 452 -23.38 11.54 -9.58
N LEU A 453 -22.87 12.44 -10.44
CA LEU A 453 -21.72 13.27 -10.13
C LEU A 453 -22.11 14.33 -9.10
N HIS A 454 -21.42 14.37 -7.97
CA HIS A 454 -21.54 15.38 -6.93
C HIS A 454 -20.27 16.20 -6.90
N ILE A 455 -20.43 17.51 -7.03
CA ILE A 455 -19.33 18.46 -7.06
C ILE A 455 -19.58 19.46 -5.94
N LYS A 456 -18.66 19.55 -4.99
CA LYS A 456 -18.55 20.74 -4.17
C LYS A 456 -17.63 21.72 -4.89
N ALA A 457 -18.13 22.91 -5.15
CA ALA A 457 -17.40 23.95 -5.87
C ALA A 457 -17.44 25.26 -5.07
N PRO A 458 -16.40 26.11 -5.17
CA PRO A 458 -16.48 27.45 -4.62
C PRO A 458 -17.59 28.23 -5.33
N GLU A 459 -18.21 29.17 -4.61
CA GLU A 459 -19.42 29.87 -5.04
C GLU A 459 -19.28 30.51 -6.44
N ASP A 460 -18.16 31.18 -6.69
CA ASP A 460 -17.85 31.84 -7.96
C ASP A 460 -17.72 30.88 -9.16
N TYR A 461 -17.59 29.57 -8.92
CA TYR A 461 -17.39 28.55 -9.96
C TYR A 461 -18.60 27.60 -10.11
N ILE A 462 -19.71 27.85 -9.42
CA ILE A 462 -20.92 27.03 -9.54
C ILE A 462 -21.49 27.08 -10.97
N GLU A 463 -21.53 28.26 -11.59
CA GLU A 463 -22.05 28.40 -12.96
C GLU A 463 -21.15 27.68 -13.97
N LEU A 464 -19.82 27.83 -13.83
CA LEU A 464 -18.85 27.14 -14.67
C LEU A 464 -19.00 25.62 -14.58
N THR A 465 -19.03 25.08 -13.35
CA THR A 465 -19.13 23.64 -13.10
C THR A 465 -20.46 23.06 -13.59
N SER A 466 -21.56 23.78 -13.39
CA SER A 466 -22.89 23.37 -13.86
C SER A 466 -23.00 23.36 -15.39
N LYS A 467 -22.30 24.28 -16.09
CA LYS A 467 -22.23 24.28 -17.56
C LYS A 467 -21.49 23.07 -18.13
N ILE A 468 -20.46 22.58 -17.43
CA ILE A 468 -19.66 21.42 -17.89
C ILE A 468 -20.50 20.13 -17.84
N ASP A 469 -21.29 19.92 -16.78
CA ASP A 469 -22.20 18.77 -16.67
C ASP A 469 -23.53 19.19 -16.03
N PRO A 470 -24.56 19.53 -16.84
CA PRO A 470 -25.87 19.95 -16.33
C PRO A 470 -26.60 18.89 -15.51
N ALA A 471 -26.19 17.62 -15.59
CA ALA A 471 -26.76 16.54 -14.81
C ALA A 471 -26.04 16.31 -13.48
N ALA A 472 -24.93 17.01 -13.21
CA ALA A 472 -24.22 16.92 -11.95
C ALA A 472 -24.96 17.70 -10.85
N LEU A 473 -24.90 17.20 -9.61
CA LEU A 473 -25.29 17.96 -8.45
C LEU A 473 -24.12 18.83 -8.00
N VAL A 474 -24.21 20.13 -8.28
CA VAL A 474 -23.24 21.12 -7.80
C VAL A 474 -23.73 21.74 -6.50
N ILE A 475 -22.89 21.74 -5.48
CA ILE A 475 -23.16 22.29 -4.16
C ILE A 475 -22.11 23.35 -3.88
N ALA A 476 -22.55 24.53 -3.40
CA ALA A 476 -21.65 25.57 -2.94
C ALA A 476 -20.85 25.08 -1.73
N ASP A 477 -19.52 25.18 -1.79
CA ASP A 477 -18.66 25.02 -0.63
C ASP A 477 -18.39 26.37 0.01
N ALA A 478 -18.90 26.58 1.22
CA ALA A 478 -18.75 27.82 1.96
C ALA A 478 -17.38 27.94 2.65
N THR A 479 -16.49 26.95 2.53
CA THR A 479 -15.14 27.04 3.07
C THR A 479 -14.33 28.06 2.26
N SER A 480 -14.09 29.22 2.85
CA SER A 480 -13.22 30.28 2.35
C SER A 480 -11.75 29.85 2.46
N GLY A 481 -11.31 28.95 1.59
CA GLY A 481 -9.88 28.70 1.36
C GLY A 481 -9.27 29.80 0.50
N VAL A 482 -7.98 30.11 0.72
CA VAL A 482 -7.21 31.04 -0.14
C VAL A 482 -7.13 30.50 -1.59
N THR A 483 -7.19 29.18 -1.76
CA THR A 483 -7.17 28.49 -3.05
C THR A 483 -8.55 27.89 -3.34
N PRO A 484 -9.23 28.26 -4.44
CA PRO A 484 -10.44 27.60 -4.93
C PRO A 484 -10.28 26.07 -5.00
N ALA A 485 -11.09 25.34 -4.24
CA ALA A 485 -11.02 23.88 -4.13
C ALA A 485 -12.34 23.22 -4.60
N PHE A 486 -12.20 22.18 -5.43
CA PHE A 486 -13.31 21.39 -5.96
C PHE A 486 -13.24 19.97 -5.40
N GLU A 487 -14.29 19.48 -4.75
CA GLU A 487 -14.39 18.07 -4.33
C GLU A 487 -15.33 17.33 -5.30
N ILE A 488 -14.79 16.34 -6.03
CA ILE A 488 -15.52 15.60 -7.06
C ILE A 488 -15.68 14.15 -6.62
N ARG A 489 -16.94 13.69 -6.56
CA ARG A 489 -17.31 12.32 -6.18
C ARG A 489 -18.52 11.80 -6.95
N LEU A 490 -18.73 10.49 -6.93
CA LEU A 490 -20.00 9.89 -7.31
C LEU A 490 -20.82 9.58 -6.05
N TRP A 491 -22.08 10.01 -6.02
CA TRP A 491 -22.95 9.91 -4.84
C TRP A 491 -24.45 9.94 -5.20
N PRO A 492 -25.37 9.44 -4.35
CA PRO A 492 -25.13 8.48 -3.25
C PRO A 492 -24.51 7.19 -3.74
N ASP A 493 -23.74 6.56 -2.85
CA ASP A 493 -23.16 5.23 -3.03
C ASP A 493 -23.52 4.36 -1.82
N GLU A 494 -24.39 3.38 -2.03
CA GLU A 494 -24.92 2.51 -0.97
C GLU A 494 -23.87 1.51 -0.44
N LEU A 495 -22.87 1.17 -1.26
CA LEU A 495 -21.82 0.22 -0.88
C LEU A 495 -20.58 0.93 -0.32
N TYR A 496 -20.56 2.26 -0.27
CA TYR A 496 -19.42 3.04 0.22
C TYR A 496 -18.96 2.55 1.59
N ARG A 497 -17.69 2.12 1.67
CA ARG A 497 -17.06 1.58 2.90
C ARG A 497 -17.77 0.36 3.50
N THR A 498 -18.45 -0.43 2.67
CA THR A 498 -18.97 -1.74 3.09
C THR A 498 -17.99 -2.84 2.67
N ASP A 499 -18.18 -4.05 3.17
CA ASP A 499 -17.43 -5.23 2.70
C ASP A 499 -17.74 -5.59 1.23
N LEU A 500 -18.77 -4.96 0.63
CA LEU A 500 -19.14 -5.08 -0.78
C LEU A 500 -18.53 -3.95 -1.65
N ASP A 501 -17.68 -3.10 -1.08
CA ASP A 501 -16.93 -2.07 -1.81
C ASP A 501 -15.73 -2.69 -2.54
N ILE A 502 -16.03 -3.51 -3.56
CA ILE A 502 -15.07 -4.36 -4.28
C ILE A 502 -15.01 -4.01 -5.78
N ASP A 503 -13.95 -4.47 -6.46
CA ASP A 503 -13.66 -4.16 -7.87
C ASP A 503 -14.81 -4.51 -8.82
N GLU A 504 -15.50 -5.62 -8.57
CA GLU A 504 -16.61 -6.10 -9.41
C GLU A 504 -17.82 -5.15 -9.40
N THR A 505 -17.89 -4.24 -8.42
CA THR A 505 -18.98 -3.25 -8.28
C THR A 505 -18.66 -1.90 -8.91
N LEU A 506 -17.46 -1.73 -9.48
CA LEU A 506 -17.03 -0.47 -10.09
C LEU A 506 -17.73 -0.22 -11.44
N ASP A 507 -18.12 1.04 -11.68
CA ASP A 507 -18.84 1.48 -12.87
C ASP A 507 -17.88 2.24 -13.81
N SER A 508 -17.24 1.48 -14.69
CA SER A 508 -16.27 2.00 -15.67
C SER A 508 -16.82 3.16 -16.53
N PRO A 509 -18.05 3.09 -17.08
CA PRO A 509 -18.66 4.23 -17.77
C PRO A 509 -18.75 5.51 -16.92
N LYS A 510 -19.11 5.43 -15.64
CA LYS A 510 -19.16 6.59 -14.74
C LYS A 510 -17.78 7.12 -14.41
N MET A 511 -16.81 6.27 -14.14
CA MET A 511 -15.41 6.68 -13.95
C MET A 511 -14.90 7.46 -15.18
N ALA A 512 -15.22 6.99 -16.40
CA ALA A 512 -14.88 7.71 -17.63
C ALA A 512 -15.58 9.08 -17.74
N LYS A 513 -16.82 9.20 -17.23
CA LYS A 513 -17.53 10.49 -17.13
C LYS A 513 -16.80 11.46 -16.19
N VAL A 514 -16.35 10.98 -15.03
CA VAL A 514 -15.55 11.77 -14.07
C VAL A 514 -14.27 12.28 -14.72
N VAL A 515 -13.53 11.42 -15.45
CA VAL A 515 -12.31 11.86 -16.15
C VAL A 515 -12.61 12.96 -17.16
N ARG A 516 -13.66 12.81 -17.99
CA ARG A 516 -14.06 13.85 -18.96
C ARG A 516 -14.41 15.16 -18.28
N PHE A 517 -15.16 15.10 -17.17
CA PHE A 517 -15.52 16.27 -16.39
C PHE A 517 -14.28 17.00 -15.85
N ILE A 518 -13.35 16.30 -15.21
CA ILE A 518 -12.15 16.91 -14.62
C ILE A 518 -11.26 17.56 -15.68
N ILE A 519 -11.08 16.91 -16.83
CA ILE A 519 -10.32 17.49 -17.94
C ILE A 519 -11.01 18.76 -18.44
N SER A 520 -12.33 18.73 -18.63
CA SER A 520 -13.09 19.91 -19.07
C SER A 520 -13.03 21.03 -18.02
N LEU A 521 -13.08 20.71 -16.72
CA LEU A 521 -12.91 21.70 -15.67
C LEU A 521 -11.53 22.35 -15.74
N ALA A 522 -10.46 21.54 -15.79
CA ALA A 522 -9.08 22.04 -15.88
C ALA A 522 -8.83 22.89 -17.14
N GLU A 523 -9.55 22.65 -18.24
CA GLU A 523 -9.44 23.43 -19.49
C GLU A 523 -10.17 24.77 -19.43
N ASN A 524 -11.22 24.89 -18.62
CA ASN A 524 -12.08 26.08 -18.56
C ASN A 524 -11.89 26.92 -17.29
N LEU A 525 -10.94 26.56 -16.41
CA LEU A 525 -10.55 27.42 -15.30
C LEU A 525 -9.89 28.73 -15.82
N PRO A 526 -10.13 29.87 -15.15
CA PRO A 526 -9.74 31.19 -15.65
C PRO A 526 -8.26 31.54 -15.47
#